data_AF-A0A5C6C279-F1
#
_entry.id   AF-A0A5C6C279-F1
#
_cell.length_a   1.000
_cell.length_b   1.000
_cell.length_c   1.000
_cell.angle_alpha   90.00
_cell.angle_beta   90.00
_cell.angle_gamma   90.00
#
_symmetry.space_group_name_H-M   'P 1'
#
loop_
_entity.id
_entity.type
_entity.pdbx_description
1 polymer ?
#
loop_
_entity_poly.entity_id
_entity_poly.type
_entity_poly.pdbx_seq_one_letter_code
_entity_poly.pdbx_strand_id
1 'polypeptide(L)'
;MIAECFGDNASHERKLIPPVHSNIYQTLKHRLNLVLKGGGREDLHLQTLIESPIGLSPWEGWLVLCLIRHRGRQQFLLENMRARLDGEPEVIARAGYLGHPDRPRVGLVPGDTDWEYRFHGRGCSMTHRVTGEDIDVDLHDETADWIGRYFFEKYLESLQRPTFVEKRICELYPSARSVNVGIDELLERGILEAGEYGASFRLAIPWEELCDLLDQVECQWHQVGTQNLTAAAISDWQRLSEVRADWEYQAEACFREKCDDLQRRFLGDQCSSDALTLLADLNAPNLEFCVGHALRLSASGVLLSAIRIIEEKSLSDRWNRHLKDVVDRVDPNGELPSPRIWTTALKLLVRLNPKGDWGNEFVRLNRNELSEAAIFSMEMKLPCSMNLI
;
A
#
# COMPACT_ATOMS: atom_id res chain seq x y z
N MET A 1 37.89 57.85 23.02
CA MET A 1 36.68 57.30 22.37
C MET A 1 35.87 56.60 23.44
N ILE A 2 34.59 56.93 23.45
CA ILE A 2 33.62 56.78 24.54
C ILE A 2 33.09 55.35 24.62
N ALA A 3 32.71 54.94 25.84
CA ALA A 3 32.08 53.69 26.23
C ALA A 3 30.76 53.39 25.51
N GLU A 4 30.35 52.11 25.49
CA GLU A 4 28.98 51.71 25.85
C GLU A 4 28.88 50.19 26.09
N CYS A 5 27.86 49.83 26.86
CA CYS A 5 27.70 48.63 27.65
C CYS A 5 26.60 47.69 27.11
N PHE A 6 26.53 46.51 27.76
CA PHE A 6 25.36 45.65 28.03
C PHE A 6 24.84 44.71 26.95
N GLY A 7 24.64 43.46 27.38
CA GLY A 7 23.66 42.55 26.78
C GLY A 7 23.87 41.07 27.11
N ASP A 8 23.77 40.69 28.38
CA ASP A 8 23.52 39.29 28.78
C ASP A 8 22.28 38.75 28.07
N ASN A 9 22.42 37.65 27.32
CA ASN A 9 21.28 36.88 26.85
C ASN A 9 21.38 35.47 27.42
N ALA A 10 20.54 35.23 28.43
CA ALA A 10 20.31 33.96 29.07
C ALA A 10 19.97 32.89 28.03
N SER A 11 20.72 31.78 28.09
CA SER A 11 20.42 30.54 27.41
C SER A 11 19.10 29.96 27.95
N HIS A 12 17.99 30.26 27.27
CA HIS A 12 16.78 29.48 27.42
C HIS A 12 17.02 28.10 26.82
N GLU A 13 17.25 27.12 27.71
CA GLU A 13 17.02 25.70 27.43
C GLU A 13 15.58 25.55 26.91
N ARG A 14 15.45 25.49 25.58
CA ARG A 14 14.24 24.95 24.96
C ARG A 14 14.16 23.51 25.42
N LYS A 15 13.23 23.19 26.33
CA LYS A 15 12.77 21.82 26.54
C LYS A 15 12.44 21.26 25.16
N LEU A 16 13.28 20.34 24.68
CA LEU A 16 13.04 19.55 23.48
C LEU A 16 11.68 18.89 23.68
N ILE A 17 10.67 19.37 22.96
CA ILE A 17 9.42 18.62 22.80
C ILE A 17 9.88 17.31 22.16
N PRO A 18 9.65 16.15 22.80
CA PRO A 18 10.07 14.89 22.22
C PRO A 18 9.45 14.76 20.83
N PRO A 19 10.19 14.26 19.83
CA PRO A 19 9.64 14.06 18.50
C PRO A 19 8.38 13.20 18.61
N VAL A 20 7.36 13.52 17.81
CA VAL A 20 6.03 12.88 17.81
C VAL A 20 6.11 11.34 17.83
N HIS A 21 7.20 10.77 17.28
CA HIS A 21 7.47 9.34 17.16
C HIS A 21 7.81 8.63 18.48
N SER A 22 8.35 9.33 19.50
CA SER A 22 8.64 8.70 20.80
C SER A 22 7.36 8.32 21.55
N ASN A 23 6.26 9.04 21.30
CA ASN A 23 4.98 8.77 21.95
C ASN A 23 4.25 7.56 21.35
N ILE A 24 4.31 7.38 20.02
CA ILE A 24 3.55 6.29 19.37
C ILE A 24 4.09 4.90 19.76
N TYR A 25 5.41 4.74 19.87
CA TYR A 25 6.03 3.49 20.34
C TYR A 25 5.52 3.09 21.73
N GLN A 26 5.61 4.00 22.70
CA GLN A 26 5.17 3.73 24.08
C GLN A 26 3.67 3.49 24.16
N THR A 27 2.89 4.21 23.36
CA THR A 27 1.45 4.05 23.27
C THR A 27 1.07 2.68 22.72
N LEU A 28 1.67 2.24 21.61
CA LEU A 28 1.46 0.90 21.04
C LEU A 28 1.87 -0.19 22.03
N LYS A 29 3.05 -0.07 22.62
CA LYS A 29 3.55 -1.02 23.63
C LYS A 29 2.58 -1.14 24.79
N HIS A 30 2.13 -0.02 25.35
CA HIS A 30 1.18 -0.02 26.46
C HIS A 30 -0.15 -0.68 26.07
N ARG A 31 -0.70 -0.31 24.91
CA ARG A 31 -1.98 -0.82 24.42
C ARG A 31 -1.94 -2.32 24.12
N LEU A 32 -0.90 -2.82 23.44
CA LEU A 32 -0.73 -4.27 23.20
C LEU A 32 -0.57 -5.05 24.51
N ASN A 33 0.11 -4.48 25.51
CA ASN A 33 0.17 -5.08 26.84
C ASN A 33 -1.22 -5.16 27.52
N LEU A 34 -2.12 -4.20 27.29
CA LEU A 34 -3.50 -4.28 27.79
C LEU A 34 -4.31 -5.38 27.09
N VAL A 35 -4.09 -5.59 25.79
CA VAL A 35 -4.67 -6.71 25.04
C VAL A 35 -4.28 -8.04 25.69
N LEU A 36 -2.97 -8.26 25.90
CA LEU A 36 -2.45 -9.51 26.48
C LEU A 36 -2.88 -9.76 27.93
N LYS A 37 -3.20 -8.70 28.69
CA LYS A 37 -3.68 -8.79 30.07
C LYS A 37 -5.20 -8.97 30.18
N GLY A 38 -5.92 -9.06 29.06
CA GLY A 38 -7.39 -9.05 29.01
C GLY A 38 -8.11 -10.17 29.76
N GLY A 39 -7.42 -11.27 30.12
CA GLY A 39 -7.98 -12.48 30.73
C GLY A 39 -8.89 -12.24 31.95
N GLY A 40 -10.19 -12.04 31.71
CA GLY A 40 -11.24 -11.84 32.71
C GLY A 40 -11.57 -10.37 33.07
N ARG A 41 -10.95 -9.38 32.42
CA ARG A 41 -11.22 -7.93 32.61
C ARG A 41 -11.45 -7.18 31.30
N GLU A 42 -11.95 -7.89 30.29
CA GLU A 42 -12.10 -7.41 28.93
C GLU A 42 -12.88 -6.08 28.86
N ASP A 43 -13.99 -5.97 29.58
CA ASP A 43 -14.81 -4.75 29.58
C ASP A 43 -14.06 -3.51 30.09
N LEU A 44 -13.25 -3.66 31.15
CA LEU A 44 -12.49 -2.55 31.73
C LEU A 44 -11.38 -2.09 30.79
N HIS A 45 -10.64 -3.03 30.20
CA HIS A 45 -9.58 -2.70 29.25
C HIS A 45 -10.17 -2.13 27.97
N LEU A 46 -11.31 -2.64 27.50
CA LEU A 46 -12.02 -2.12 26.35
C LEU A 46 -12.43 -0.66 26.57
N GLN A 47 -13.07 -0.35 27.71
CA GLN A 47 -13.42 1.02 28.08
C GLN A 47 -12.18 1.94 28.07
N THR A 48 -11.08 1.50 28.69
CA THR A 48 -9.83 2.26 28.76
C THR A 48 -9.25 2.56 27.36
N LEU A 49 -9.24 1.56 26.47
CA LEU A 49 -8.73 1.71 25.10
C LEU A 49 -9.63 2.61 24.24
N ILE A 50 -10.93 2.62 24.50
CA ILE A 50 -11.88 3.44 23.74
C ILE A 50 -11.83 4.90 24.20
N GLU A 51 -11.71 5.15 25.50
CA GLU A 51 -11.68 6.51 26.07
C GLU A 51 -10.39 7.28 25.75
N SER A 52 -9.32 6.58 25.36
CA SER A 52 -8.03 7.18 25.02
C SER A 52 -7.53 6.71 23.65
N PRO A 53 -8.16 7.10 22.53
CA PRO A 53 -7.79 6.64 21.18
C PRO A 53 -6.31 6.85 20.85
N ILE A 54 -5.73 5.98 20.02
CA ILE A 54 -4.29 5.99 19.70
C ILE A 54 -3.85 7.21 18.87
N GLY A 55 -4.79 7.99 18.32
CA GLY A 55 -4.48 9.13 17.46
C GLY A 55 -4.04 8.74 16.03
N LEU A 56 -4.24 7.48 15.67
CA LEU A 56 -4.12 6.95 14.31
C LEU A 56 -5.51 6.52 13.81
N SER A 57 -5.73 6.63 12.50
CA SER A 57 -6.86 5.97 11.86
C SER A 57 -6.67 4.43 11.89
N PRO A 58 -7.74 3.64 11.70
CA PRO A 58 -7.64 2.19 11.59
C PRO A 58 -6.62 1.74 10.53
N TRP A 59 -6.64 2.39 9.36
CA TRP A 59 -5.73 2.16 8.24
C TRP A 59 -4.26 2.33 8.65
N GLU A 60 -3.93 3.46 9.28
CA GLU A 60 -2.58 3.75 9.76
C GLU A 60 -2.16 2.81 10.89
N GLY A 61 -3.04 2.57 11.87
CA GLY A 61 -2.77 1.74 13.04
C GLY A 61 -2.43 0.30 12.65
N TRP A 62 -3.28 -0.33 11.83
CA TRP A 62 -3.02 -1.67 11.33
C TRP A 62 -1.77 -1.72 10.44
N LEU A 63 -1.53 -0.69 9.62
CA LEU A 63 -0.37 -0.69 8.73
C LEU A 63 0.93 -0.62 9.51
N VAL A 64 0.99 0.17 10.58
CA VAL A 64 2.15 0.19 11.48
C VAL A 64 2.39 -1.19 12.09
N LEU A 65 1.35 -1.89 12.57
CA LEU A 65 1.50 -3.25 13.09
C LEU A 65 2.03 -4.22 12.02
N CYS A 66 1.53 -4.09 10.78
CA CYS A 66 1.96 -4.91 9.66
C CYS A 66 3.44 -4.68 9.33
N LEU A 67 3.87 -3.42 9.28
CA LEU A 67 5.25 -3.04 9.02
C LEU A 67 6.19 -3.48 10.15
N ILE A 68 5.76 -3.44 11.42
CA ILE A 68 6.52 -4.00 12.55
C ILE A 68 6.77 -5.50 12.35
N ARG A 69 5.74 -6.28 12.00
CA ARG A 69 5.92 -7.71 11.72
C ARG A 69 6.80 -7.93 10.49
N HIS A 70 6.64 -7.11 9.45
CA HIS A 70 7.47 -7.19 8.26
C HIS A 70 8.96 -6.91 8.56
N ARG A 71 9.26 -5.96 9.46
CA ARG A 71 10.65 -5.76 9.96
C ARG A 71 11.20 -7.00 10.66
N GLY A 72 10.40 -7.67 11.49
CA GLY A 72 10.78 -8.96 12.09
C GLY A 72 11.13 -10.02 11.05
N ARG A 73 10.39 -10.08 9.94
CA ARG A 73 10.67 -11.00 8.82
C ARG A 73 11.96 -10.67 8.06
N GLN A 74 12.20 -9.39 7.79
CA GLN A 74 13.45 -8.95 7.17
C GLN A 74 14.66 -9.24 8.07
N GLN A 75 14.51 -9.11 9.39
CA GLN A 75 15.52 -9.51 10.37
C GLN A 75 15.75 -11.02 10.37
N PHE A 76 14.70 -11.84 10.34
CA PHE A 76 14.79 -13.29 10.20
C PHE A 76 15.58 -13.70 8.93
N LEU A 77 15.30 -13.06 7.79
CA LEU A 77 16.05 -13.29 6.56
C LEU A 77 17.53 -12.92 6.72
N LEU A 78 17.83 -11.76 7.32
CA LEU A 78 19.20 -11.30 7.58
C LEU A 78 19.98 -12.30 8.46
N GLU A 79 19.34 -12.83 9.50
CA GLU A 79 19.92 -13.83 10.40
C GLU A 79 20.20 -15.15 9.68
N ASN A 80 19.27 -15.64 8.87
CA ASN A 80 19.48 -16.83 8.04
C ASN A 80 20.60 -16.61 7.03
N MET A 81 20.65 -15.44 6.41
CA MET A 81 21.67 -15.09 5.44
C MET A 81 23.07 -15.16 6.04
N ARG A 82 23.26 -14.58 7.23
CA ARG A 82 24.53 -14.62 7.98
C ARG A 82 24.85 -16.03 8.49
N ALA A 83 23.90 -16.69 9.15
CA ALA A 83 24.15 -17.92 9.91
C ALA A 83 24.16 -19.19 9.05
N ARG A 84 23.45 -19.20 7.92
CA ARG A 84 23.20 -20.41 7.11
C ARG A 84 23.55 -20.22 5.64
N LEU A 85 23.57 -18.96 5.15
CA LEU A 85 23.82 -18.68 3.74
C LEU A 85 25.23 -18.17 3.41
N ASP A 86 26.13 -18.08 4.39
CA ASP A 86 27.47 -17.48 4.25
C ASP A 86 27.44 -16.08 3.62
N GLY A 87 26.30 -15.40 3.68
CA GLY A 87 26.11 -14.08 3.10
C GLY A 87 26.56 -13.00 4.09
N GLU A 88 27.49 -12.15 3.65
CA GLU A 88 27.97 -10.99 4.39
C GLU A 88 27.20 -9.75 3.93
N PRO A 89 26.22 -9.23 4.70
CA PRO A 89 25.32 -8.17 4.24
C PRO A 89 26.06 -6.92 3.78
N GLU A 90 27.11 -6.53 4.49
CA GLU A 90 27.90 -5.34 4.20
C GLU A 90 28.67 -5.50 2.87
N VAL A 91 29.07 -6.72 2.52
CA VAL A 91 29.71 -7.03 1.24
C VAL A 91 28.68 -7.02 0.10
N ILE A 92 27.52 -7.65 0.31
CA ILE A 92 26.43 -7.69 -0.68
C ILE A 92 25.89 -6.28 -0.95
N ALA A 93 25.70 -5.45 0.08
CA ALA A 93 25.22 -4.08 -0.05
C ALA A 93 26.15 -3.23 -0.93
N ARG A 94 27.48 -3.36 -0.74
CA ARG A 94 28.48 -2.56 -1.48
C ARG A 94 28.79 -3.10 -2.87
N ALA A 95 28.96 -4.41 -3.01
CA ALA A 95 29.39 -5.04 -4.26
C ALA A 95 28.20 -5.54 -5.11
N GLY A 96 26.98 -5.48 -4.58
CA GLY A 96 25.79 -6.02 -5.21
C GLY A 96 25.98 -7.49 -5.56
N TYR A 97 25.72 -7.82 -6.83
CA TYR A 97 25.83 -9.16 -7.38
C TYR A 97 27.20 -9.79 -7.16
N LEU A 98 28.27 -8.97 -7.17
CA LEU A 98 29.64 -9.45 -6.99
C LEU A 98 29.99 -9.74 -5.53
N GLY A 99 29.14 -9.36 -4.58
CA GLY A 99 29.28 -9.66 -3.16
C GLY A 99 28.58 -10.93 -2.72
N HIS A 100 27.93 -11.66 -3.65
CA HIS A 100 27.23 -12.91 -3.34
C HIS A 100 28.22 -14.01 -2.93
N PRO A 101 27.85 -14.86 -1.95
CA PRO A 101 28.70 -15.97 -1.51
C PRO A 101 28.89 -17.03 -2.61
N ASP A 102 29.98 -17.81 -2.53
CA ASP A 102 30.29 -18.90 -3.47
C ASP A 102 29.39 -20.12 -3.22
N ARG A 103 28.12 -19.99 -3.58
CA ARG A 103 27.08 -21.00 -3.47
C ARG A 103 26.02 -20.83 -4.57
N PRO A 104 25.14 -21.82 -4.79
CA PRO A 104 24.03 -21.65 -5.72
C PRO A 104 23.22 -20.40 -5.39
N ARG A 105 22.86 -19.65 -6.43
CA ARG A 105 22.05 -18.42 -6.32
C ARG A 105 20.65 -18.67 -5.79
N VAL A 106 20.12 -19.86 -6.05
CA VAL A 106 18.82 -20.33 -5.60
C VAL A 106 19.04 -21.68 -4.94
N GLY A 107 18.43 -21.91 -3.79
CA GLY A 107 18.55 -23.17 -3.08
C GLY A 107 17.71 -23.22 -1.81
N LEU A 108 17.68 -24.38 -1.16
CA LEU A 108 17.02 -24.53 0.15
C LEU A 108 17.88 -23.93 1.25
N VAL A 109 17.25 -23.31 2.24
CA VAL A 109 17.96 -22.79 3.42
C VAL A 109 18.52 -23.98 4.24
N PRO A 110 19.84 -24.04 4.48
CA PRO A 110 20.42 -25.13 5.26
C PRO A 110 19.85 -25.22 6.68
N GLY A 111 19.37 -26.41 7.05
CA GLY A 111 18.75 -26.66 8.36
C GLY A 111 17.28 -26.25 8.47
N ASP A 112 16.70 -25.66 7.42
CA ASP A 112 15.30 -25.23 7.39
C ASP A 112 14.74 -25.29 5.97
N THR A 113 14.49 -26.52 5.51
CA THR A 113 14.15 -26.81 4.11
C THR A 113 12.73 -26.41 3.69
N ASP A 114 11.96 -25.86 4.63
CA ASP A 114 10.68 -25.23 4.34
C ASP A 114 10.86 -23.88 3.64
N TRP A 115 12.06 -23.30 3.72
CA TRP A 115 12.44 -22.06 3.03
C TRP A 115 13.37 -22.30 1.85
N GLU A 116 13.10 -21.62 0.74
CA GLU A 116 13.99 -21.48 -0.41
C GLU A 116 14.55 -20.05 -0.42
N TYR A 117 15.86 -19.89 -0.61
CA TYR A 117 16.51 -18.60 -0.75
C TYR A 117 16.83 -18.29 -2.22
N ARG A 118 16.89 -17.00 -2.55
CA ARG A 118 17.40 -16.50 -3.82
C ARG A 118 18.23 -15.23 -3.62
N PHE A 119 19.51 -15.28 -3.93
CA PHE A 119 20.34 -14.07 -4.03
C PHE A 119 20.04 -13.34 -5.36
N HIS A 120 19.83 -12.03 -5.26
CA HIS A 120 19.62 -11.12 -6.40
C HIS A 120 20.34 -9.80 -6.15
N GLY A 121 20.46 -8.96 -7.19
CA GLY A 121 20.92 -7.57 -7.09
C GLY A 121 21.89 -7.30 -5.94
N ARG A 122 21.39 -6.58 -4.92
CA ARG A 122 22.08 -6.28 -3.65
C ARG A 122 21.35 -6.90 -2.45
N GLY A 123 20.66 -8.00 -2.67
CA GLY A 123 19.68 -8.52 -1.74
C GLY A 123 19.58 -10.04 -1.75
N CYS A 124 18.66 -10.51 -0.94
CA CYS A 124 18.25 -11.90 -0.90
C CYS A 124 16.75 -11.94 -0.65
N SER A 125 16.06 -12.85 -1.34
CA SER A 125 14.69 -13.20 -1.01
C SER A 125 14.63 -14.60 -0.39
N MET A 126 13.62 -14.83 0.43
CA MET A 126 13.30 -16.13 1.02
C MET A 126 11.80 -16.40 0.87
N THR A 127 11.48 -17.53 0.24
CA THR A 127 10.09 -17.95 0.02
C THR A 127 9.79 -19.23 0.81
N HIS A 128 8.76 -19.20 1.65
CA HIS A 128 8.29 -20.38 2.37
C HIS A 128 7.51 -21.29 1.42
N ARG A 129 7.98 -22.51 1.23
CA ARG A 129 7.49 -23.44 0.19
C ARG A 129 6.06 -23.94 0.44
N VAL A 130 5.60 -23.96 1.69
CA VAL A 130 4.23 -24.34 2.08
C VAL A 130 3.25 -23.16 2.14
N THR A 131 3.61 -22.04 2.77
CA THR A 131 2.70 -20.90 2.95
C THR A 131 2.73 -19.92 1.78
N GLY A 132 3.74 -19.99 0.92
CA GLY A 132 3.97 -19.05 -0.17
C GLY A 132 4.46 -17.66 0.26
N GLU A 133 4.70 -17.47 1.56
CA GLU A 133 5.23 -16.21 2.11
C GLU A 133 6.58 -15.88 1.47
N ASP A 134 6.67 -14.71 0.83
CA ASP A 134 7.88 -14.24 0.14
C ASP A 134 8.44 -12.99 0.82
N ILE A 135 9.64 -13.11 1.38
CA ILE A 135 10.35 -12.03 2.06
C ILE A 135 11.48 -11.60 1.13
N ASP A 136 11.44 -10.37 0.62
CA ASP A 136 12.47 -9.81 -0.26
C ASP A 136 13.16 -8.64 0.46
N VAL A 137 14.49 -8.71 0.57
CA VAL A 137 15.32 -7.69 1.23
C VAL A 137 16.42 -7.24 0.28
N ASP A 138 16.38 -5.96 -0.09
CA ASP A 138 17.53 -5.25 -0.65
C ASP A 138 18.32 -4.56 0.46
N LEU A 139 19.64 -4.73 0.47
CA LEU A 139 20.51 -4.16 1.48
C LEU A 139 20.95 -2.76 1.06
N HIS A 140 20.28 -1.75 1.59
CA HIS A 140 20.60 -0.33 1.42
C HIS A 140 21.28 0.22 2.68
N ASP A 141 22.30 1.07 2.50
CA ASP A 141 23.13 1.59 3.58
C ASP A 141 23.70 0.50 4.50
N GLU A 142 24.01 -0.68 3.92
CA GLU A 142 24.50 -1.85 4.65
C GLU A 142 23.49 -2.42 5.68
N THR A 143 22.21 -2.03 5.60
CA THR A 143 21.13 -2.49 6.49
C THR A 143 20.01 -3.20 5.72
N ALA A 144 19.24 -4.02 6.43
CA ALA A 144 17.99 -4.60 5.96
C ALA A 144 16.76 -3.77 6.38
N ASP A 145 16.95 -2.53 6.84
CA ASP A 145 15.88 -1.72 7.46
C ASP A 145 14.91 -1.14 6.44
N TRP A 146 15.37 -0.99 5.20
CA TRP A 146 14.61 -0.37 4.13
C TRP A 146 13.62 -1.35 3.52
N ILE A 147 12.39 -0.88 3.37
CA ILE A 147 11.26 -1.58 2.74
C ILE A 147 10.96 -0.84 1.44
N GLY A 148 11.08 -1.54 0.30
CA GLY A 148 10.65 -0.98 -0.99
C GLY A 148 9.13 -1.08 -1.15
N ARG A 149 8.49 -0.01 -1.62
CA ARG A 149 7.02 0.02 -1.84
C ARG A 149 6.53 -1.15 -2.70
N TYR A 150 7.17 -1.35 -3.85
CA TYR A 150 6.85 -2.44 -4.77
C TYR A 150 7.00 -3.82 -4.12
N PHE A 151 8.08 -4.03 -3.36
CA PHE A 151 8.30 -5.31 -2.68
C PHE A 151 7.29 -5.57 -1.58
N PHE A 152 6.87 -4.52 -0.85
CA PHE A 152 5.84 -4.65 0.16
C PHE A 152 4.46 -4.97 -0.45
N GLU A 153 4.11 -4.35 -1.59
CA GLU A 153 2.93 -4.73 -2.36
C GLU A 153 2.98 -6.21 -2.78
N LYS A 154 4.12 -6.67 -3.30
CA LYS A 154 4.31 -8.06 -3.73
C LYS A 154 4.25 -9.05 -2.56
N TYR A 155 4.80 -8.68 -1.42
CA TYR A 155 4.67 -9.44 -0.18
C TYR A 155 3.18 -9.65 0.15
N LEU A 156 2.38 -8.57 0.19
CA LEU A 156 0.94 -8.69 0.50
C LEU A 156 0.20 -9.56 -0.52
N GLU A 157 0.53 -9.45 -1.82
CA GLU A 157 -0.04 -10.29 -2.88
C GLU A 157 0.37 -11.78 -2.77
N SER A 158 1.52 -12.08 -2.18
CA SER A 158 2.04 -13.45 -2.05
C SER A 158 1.37 -14.27 -0.94
N LEU A 159 0.70 -13.62 0.01
CA LEU A 159 0.19 -14.25 1.23
C LEU A 159 -0.97 -15.21 0.94
N GLN A 160 -0.72 -16.52 1.02
CA GLN A 160 -1.78 -17.52 0.92
C GLN A 160 -2.53 -17.72 2.24
N ARG A 161 -1.85 -17.46 3.36
CA ARG A 161 -2.36 -17.60 4.73
C ARG A 161 -1.94 -16.39 5.57
N PRO A 162 -2.51 -15.21 5.32
CA PRO A 162 -2.18 -14.02 6.09
C PRO A 162 -2.49 -14.23 7.57
N THR A 163 -1.65 -13.68 8.46
CA THR A 163 -1.94 -13.66 9.90
C THR A 163 -2.97 -12.57 10.20
N PHE A 164 -3.37 -12.38 11.46
CA PHE A 164 -4.48 -11.45 11.74
C PHE A 164 -4.22 -10.01 11.28
N VAL A 165 -2.95 -9.57 11.34
CA VAL A 165 -2.56 -8.22 10.93
C VAL A 165 -2.65 -8.07 9.42
N GLU A 166 -2.00 -8.96 8.65
CA GLU A 166 -2.03 -8.87 7.19
C GLU A 166 -3.44 -9.08 6.65
N LYS A 167 -4.23 -9.97 7.27
CA LYS A 167 -5.62 -10.18 6.87
C LYS A 167 -6.42 -8.88 6.98
N ARG A 168 -6.26 -8.16 8.09
CA ARG A 168 -6.96 -6.88 8.28
C ARG A 168 -6.43 -5.80 7.34
N ILE A 169 -5.15 -5.82 6.99
CA ILE A 169 -4.61 -4.92 5.96
C ILE A 169 -5.22 -5.20 4.59
N CYS A 170 -5.35 -6.46 4.17
CA CYS A 170 -6.02 -6.81 2.92
C CYS A 170 -7.51 -6.42 2.91
N GLU A 171 -8.18 -6.36 4.06
CA GLU A 171 -9.56 -5.86 4.17
C GLU A 171 -9.62 -4.33 4.04
N LEU A 172 -8.69 -3.61 4.66
CA LEU A 172 -8.64 -2.13 4.66
C LEU A 172 -8.04 -1.55 3.36
N TYR A 173 -7.17 -2.31 2.70
CA TYR A 173 -6.52 -2.02 1.42
C TYR A 173 -6.73 -3.18 0.42
N PRO A 174 -7.94 -3.33 -0.14
CA PRO A 174 -8.26 -4.46 -1.01
C PRO A 174 -7.32 -4.63 -2.21
N SER A 175 -6.94 -3.53 -2.87
CA SER A 175 -5.85 -3.55 -3.84
C SER A 175 -4.52 -3.36 -3.11
N ALA A 176 -3.56 -4.29 -3.25
CA ALA A 176 -2.27 -4.19 -2.56
C ALA A 176 -1.56 -2.84 -2.80
N ARG A 177 -1.61 -2.33 -4.04
CA ARG A 177 -1.08 -1.01 -4.40
C ARG A 177 -1.66 0.16 -3.59
N SER A 178 -2.91 0.06 -3.15
CA SER A 178 -3.56 1.12 -2.36
C SER A 178 -2.91 1.33 -0.99
N VAL A 179 -2.12 0.37 -0.51
CA VAL A 179 -1.34 0.49 0.74
C VAL A 179 -0.35 1.64 0.70
N ASN A 180 0.10 2.06 -0.49
CA ASN A 180 0.98 3.22 -0.66
C ASN A 180 0.38 4.51 -0.10
N VAL A 181 -0.95 4.63 -0.11
CA VAL A 181 -1.62 5.77 0.53
C VAL A 181 -1.38 5.77 2.03
N GLY A 182 -1.47 4.59 2.67
CA GLY A 182 -1.13 4.45 4.09
C GLY A 182 0.33 4.70 4.39
N ILE A 183 1.23 4.28 3.49
CA ILE A 183 2.66 4.56 3.61
C ILE A 183 2.90 6.08 3.58
N ASP A 184 2.26 6.80 2.65
CA ASP A 184 2.34 8.26 2.56
C ASP A 184 1.82 8.93 3.84
N GLU A 185 0.68 8.48 4.37
CA GLU A 185 0.11 8.96 5.64
C GLU A 185 1.08 8.78 6.82
N LEU A 186 1.71 7.61 6.91
CA LEU A 186 2.68 7.34 7.98
C LEU A 186 4.00 8.11 7.81
N LEU A 187 4.43 8.38 6.57
CA LEU A 187 5.56 9.26 6.27
C LEU A 187 5.27 10.71 6.68
N GLU A 188 4.07 11.22 6.37
CA GLU A 188 3.64 12.58 6.78
C GLU A 188 3.57 12.74 8.29
N ARG A 189 3.23 11.66 9.01
CA ARG A 189 3.27 11.60 10.48
C ARG A 189 4.66 11.33 11.04
N GLY A 190 5.66 11.12 10.18
CA GLY A 190 7.03 10.71 10.48
C GLY A 190 7.16 9.39 11.26
N ILE A 191 6.11 8.56 11.27
CA ILE A 191 6.20 7.19 11.82
C ILE A 191 7.09 6.33 10.92
N LEU A 192 7.18 6.72 9.64
CA LEU A 192 8.15 6.21 8.67
C LEU A 192 9.16 7.29 8.31
N GLU A 193 10.36 6.85 7.96
CA GLU A 193 11.40 7.67 7.33
C GLU A 193 11.48 7.31 5.85
N ALA A 194 11.52 8.31 4.96
CA ALA A 194 11.69 8.11 3.54
C ALA A 194 13.15 7.79 3.20
N GLY A 195 13.36 6.83 2.30
CA GLY A 195 14.66 6.53 1.72
C GLY A 195 15.03 7.51 0.61
N GLU A 196 16.23 7.35 0.07
CA GLU A 196 16.69 8.10 -1.09
C GLU A 196 15.69 7.93 -2.24
N TYR A 197 15.21 9.03 -2.82
CA TYR A 197 14.20 9.07 -3.90
C TYR A 197 12.77 8.61 -3.54
N GLY A 198 12.47 8.28 -2.28
CA GLY A 198 11.10 7.95 -1.82
C GLY A 198 10.54 6.60 -2.29
N ALA A 199 11.35 5.77 -2.96
CA ALA A 199 10.99 4.43 -3.40
C ALA A 199 11.00 3.39 -2.27
N SER A 200 11.75 3.67 -1.20
CA SER A 200 11.83 2.87 0.01
C SER A 200 11.52 3.72 1.24
N PHE A 201 11.23 3.04 2.34
CA PHE A 201 10.96 3.64 3.64
C PHE A 201 11.40 2.70 4.76
N ARG A 202 11.51 3.19 6.00
CA ARG A 202 11.76 2.36 7.18
C ARG A 202 10.97 2.88 8.39
N LEU A 203 10.80 2.04 9.41
CA LEU A 203 10.17 2.48 10.67
C LEU A 203 11.05 3.52 11.37
N ALA A 204 10.45 4.63 11.79
CA ALA A 204 11.10 5.67 12.61
C ALA A 204 11.01 5.36 14.12
N ILE A 205 10.46 4.20 14.48
CA ILE A 205 10.21 3.75 15.86
C ILE A 205 10.88 2.41 16.11
N PRO A 206 11.29 2.11 17.37
CA PRO A 206 11.71 0.76 17.74
C PRO A 206 10.60 -0.25 17.48
N TRP A 207 10.95 -1.47 17.10
CA TRP A 207 9.98 -2.44 16.59
C TRP A 207 10.11 -3.83 17.22
N GLU A 208 11.28 -4.18 17.75
CA GLU A 208 11.63 -5.52 18.23
C GLU A 208 10.66 -5.99 19.31
N GLU A 209 10.51 -5.20 20.38
CA GLU A 209 9.58 -5.52 21.48
C GLU A 209 8.11 -5.51 21.03
N LEU A 210 7.75 -4.66 20.06
CA LEU A 210 6.39 -4.65 19.51
C LEU A 210 6.12 -5.90 18.67
N CYS A 211 7.12 -6.40 17.95
CA CYS A 211 7.02 -7.65 17.20
C CYS A 211 6.77 -8.83 18.14
N ASP A 212 7.53 -8.94 19.23
CA ASP A 212 7.35 -9.97 20.26
C ASP A 212 5.95 -9.91 20.90
N LEU A 213 5.43 -8.70 21.13
CA LEU A 213 4.07 -8.51 21.65
C LEU A 213 3.02 -8.95 20.63
N LEU A 214 3.22 -8.68 19.34
CA LEU A 214 2.30 -9.10 18.28
C LEU A 214 2.27 -10.62 18.11
N ASP A 215 3.40 -11.30 18.24
CA ASP A 215 3.44 -12.77 18.22
C ASP A 215 2.67 -13.39 19.40
N GLN A 216 2.75 -12.77 20.58
CA GLN A 216 1.94 -13.18 21.74
C GLN A 216 0.45 -12.93 21.52
N VAL A 217 0.07 -11.82 20.86
CA VAL A 217 -1.33 -11.53 20.53
C VAL A 217 -1.85 -12.54 19.50
N GLU A 218 -1.05 -12.88 18.49
CA GLU A 218 -1.39 -13.90 17.47
C GLU A 218 -1.73 -15.25 18.14
N CYS A 219 -0.93 -15.67 19.12
CA CYS A 219 -1.17 -16.93 19.86
C CYS A 219 -2.54 -16.95 20.56
N GLN A 220 -3.07 -15.78 20.93
CA GLN A 220 -4.37 -15.61 21.59
C GLN A 220 -5.48 -15.15 20.64
N TRP A 221 -5.20 -15.03 19.33
CA TRP A 221 -6.12 -14.42 18.36
C TRP A 221 -7.43 -15.19 18.19
N HIS A 222 -7.45 -16.49 18.51
CA HIS A 222 -8.65 -17.32 18.51
C HIS A 222 -9.70 -16.88 19.56
N GLN A 223 -9.33 -16.04 20.52
CA GLN A 223 -10.20 -15.54 21.58
C GLN A 223 -10.90 -14.26 21.13
N VAL A 224 -12.23 -14.23 21.22
CA VAL A 224 -13.04 -13.05 20.83
C VAL A 224 -12.65 -11.79 21.62
N GLY A 225 -12.34 -11.93 22.91
CA GLY A 225 -11.86 -10.84 23.75
C GLY A 225 -10.58 -10.20 23.22
N THR A 226 -9.59 -11.00 22.83
CA THR A 226 -8.34 -10.54 22.21
C THR A 226 -8.58 -9.79 20.90
N GLN A 227 -9.52 -10.26 20.07
CA GLN A 227 -9.88 -9.58 18.82
C GLN A 227 -10.48 -8.19 19.08
N ASN A 228 -11.43 -8.11 20.02
CA ASN A 228 -12.09 -6.86 20.39
C ASN A 228 -11.12 -5.86 21.04
N LEU A 229 -10.27 -6.35 21.95
CA LEU A 229 -9.25 -5.51 22.59
C LEU A 229 -8.21 -5.03 21.58
N THR A 230 -7.80 -5.87 20.63
CA THR A 230 -6.89 -5.44 19.55
C THR A 230 -7.53 -4.37 18.67
N ALA A 231 -8.79 -4.56 18.25
CA ALA A 231 -9.51 -3.56 17.49
C ALA A 231 -9.59 -2.22 18.25
N ALA A 232 -9.89 -2.23 19.54
CA ALA A 232 -9.85 -1.02 20.38
C ALA A 232 -8.43 -0.44 20.54
N ALA A 233 -7.41 -1.31 20.62
CA ALA A 233 -5.99 -0.94 20.74
C ALA A 233 -5.42 -0.22 19.51
N ILE A 234 -6.08 -0.28 18.36
CA ILE A 234 -5.75 0.54 17.17
C ILE A 234 -6.91 1.40 16.68
N SER A 235 -7.93 1.59 17.53
CA SER A 235 -9.11 2.41 17.21
C SER A 235 -9.82 1.97 15.92
N ASP A 236 -9.85 0.66 15.65
CA ASP A 236 -10.59 0.05 14.54
C ASP A 236 -12.10 0.02 14.82
N TRP A 237 -12.72 1.19 14.67
CA TRP A 237 -14.15 1.38 14.92
C TRP A 237 -15.04 0.52 14.03
N GLN A 238 -14.60 0.22 12.80
CA GLN A 238 -15.33 -0.65 11.88
C GLN A 238 -15.40 -2.07 12.42
N ARG A 239 -14.29 -2.62 12.90
CA ARG A 239 -14.29 -3.95 13.50
C ARG A 239 -15.09 -3.98 14.80
N LEU A 240 -15.04 -2.91 15.60
CA LEU A 240 -15.84 -2.80 16.82
C LEU A 240 -17.34 -2.69 16.55
N SER A 241 -17.76 -2.00 15.48
CA SER A 241 -19.18 -1.85 15.14
C SER A 241 -19.83 -3.14 14.66
N GLU A 242 -19.07 -4.05 14.05
CA GLU A 242 -19.53 -5.40 13.69
C GLU A 242 -19.96 -6.23 14.92
N VAL A 243 -19.37 -5.95 16.09
CA VAL A 243 -19.63 -6.68 17.34
C VAL A 243 -20.59 -5.92 18.25
N ARG A 244 -20.58 -4.59 18.19
CA ARG A 244 -21.44 -3.71 19.02
C ARG A 244 -21.97 -2.53 18.21
N ALA A 245 -23.28 -2.48 18.04
CA ALA A 245 -23.97 -1.40 17.32
C ALA A 245 -23.69 0.00 17.89
N ASP A 246 -23.35 0.11 19.17
CA ASP A 246 -23.00 1.37 19.84
C ASP A 246 -21.86 2.15 19.15
N TRP A 247 -21.04 1.47 18.33
CA TRP A 247 -19.88 2.07 17.63
C TRP A 247 -20.13 2.37 16.14
N GLU A 248 -21.34 2.13 15.62
CA GLU A 248 -21.67 2.35 14.21
C GLU A 248 -21.45 3.82 13.79
N TYR A 249 -21.81 4.77 14.65
CA TYR A 249 -21.60 6.19 14.39
C TYR A 249 -20.12 6.55 14.25
N GLN A 250 -19.25 6.04 15.12
CA GLN A 250 -17.80 6.26 15.06
C GLN A 250 -17.18 5.59 13.84
N ALA A 251 -17.65 4.38 13.49
CA ALA A 251 -17.23 3.69 12.29
C ALA A 251 -17.58 4.48 11.02
N GLU A 252 -18.81 4.99 10.91
CA GLU A 252 -19.26 5.81 9.79
C GLU A 252 -18.50 7.14 9.73
N ALA A 253 -18.29 7.80 10.86
CA ALA A 253 -17.52 9.04 10.94
C ALA A 253 -16.07 8.83 10.46
N CYS A 254 -15.41 7.78 10.93
CA CYS A 254 -14.05 7.43 10.53
C CYS A 254 -13.95 7.07 9.04
N PHE A 255 -14.93 6.32 8.52
CA PHE A 255 -15.00 5.99 7.10
C PHE A 255 -15.18 7.24 6.22
N ARG A 256 -16.07 8.16 6.61
CA ARG A 256 -16.26 9.44 5.90
C ARG A 256 -14.98 10.28 5.91
N GLU A 257 -14.33 10.41 7.07
CA GLU A 257 -13.06 11.11 7.18
C GLU A 257 -12.00 10.54 6.25
N LYS A 258 -11.89 9.20 6.17
CA LYS A 258 -11.00 8.52 5.22
C LYS A 258 -11.36 8.85 3.77
N CYS A 259 -12.64 8.80 3.40
CA CYS A 259 -13.08 9.12 2.02
C CYS A 259 -12.80 10.59 1.64
N ASP A 260 -13.00 11.51 2.58
CA ASP A 260 -12.72 12.93 2.39
C ASP A 260 -11.21 13.19 2.25
N ASP A 261 -10.39 12.52 3.05
CA ASP A 261 -8.93 12.59 2.93
C ASP A 261 -8.43 12.04 1.59
N LEU A 262 -8.92 10.88 1.17
CA LEU A 262 -8.58 10.28 -0.13
C LEU A 262 -8.97 11.19 -1.29
N GLN A 263 -10.14 11.83 -1.23
CA GLN A 263 -10.54 12.81 -2.23
C GLN A 263 -9.61 14.03 -2.23
N ARG A 264 -9.23 14.56 -1.05
CA ARG A 264 -8.26 15.66 -0.97
C ARG A 264 -6.92 15.28 -1.58
N ARG A 265 -6.40 14.08 -1.28
CA ARG A 265 -5.15 13.56 -1.86
C ARG A 265 -5.25 13.37 -3.37
N PHE A 266 -6.38 12.86 -3.84
CA PHE A 266 -6.62 12.69 -5.27
C PHE A 266 -6.76 14.03 -6.01
N LEU A 267 -7.37 15.05 -5.40
CA LEU A 267 -7.56 16.36 -6.03
C LEU A 267 -6.36 17.32 -5.82
N GLY A 268 -5.38 16.91 -5.03
CA GLY A 268 -4.14 17.66 -4.81
C GLY A 268 -3.23 17.69 -6.05
N ASP A 269 -2.12 18.39 -5.93
CA ASP A 269 -1.26 18.82 -7.05
C ASP A 269 -0.75 17.69 -7.97
N GLN A 270 -0.62 16.46 -7.46
CA GLN A 270 -0.09 15.32 -8.22
C GLN A 270 -1.13 14.31 -8.66
N CYS A 271 -2.40 14.46 -8.26
CA CYS A 271 -3.47 13.50 -8.52
C CYS A 271 -3.08 12.04 -8.27
N SER A 272 -3.12 11.57 -7.01
CA SER A 272 -2.69 10.20 -6.69
C SER A 272 -3.60 9.13 -7.30
N SER A 273 -3.05 8.29 -8.19
CA SER A 273 -3.76 7.11 -8.72
C SER A 273 -4.09 6.08 -7.65
N ASP A 274 -3.27 6.03 -6.60
CA ASP A 274 -3.41 5.06 -5.52
C ASP A 274 -4.56 5.49 -4.60
N ALA A 275 -4.71 6.80 -4.37
CA ALA A 275 -5.89 7.36 -3.69
C ALA A 275 -7.18 7.12 -4.48
N LEU A 276 -7.16 7.30 -5.81
CA LEU A 276 -8.32 7.00 -6.66
C LEU A 276 -8.68 5.51 -6.62
N THR A 277 -7.68 4.64 -6.64
CA THR A 277 -7.87 3.18 -6.51
C THR A 277 -8.49 2.84 -5.16
N LEU A 278 -7.98 3.41 -4.07
CA LEU A 278 -8.52 3.16 -2.73
C LEU A 278 -9.96 3.68 -2.58
N LEU A 279 -10.29 4.84 -3.16
CA LEU A 279 -11.68 5.31 -3.23
C LEU A 279 -12.59 4.28 -3.93
N ALA A 280 -12.10 3.66 -5.00
CA ALA A 280 -12.84 2.62 -5.71
C ALA A 280 -12.99 1.35 -4.87
N ASP A 281 -11.90 0.88 -4.26
CA ASP A 281 -11.89 -0.30 -3.39
C ASP A 281 -12.92 -0.16 -2.25
N LEU A 282 -12.96 1.02 -1.62
CA LEU A 282 -13.86 1.33 -0.51
C LEU A 282 -15.30 1.64 -0.96
N ASN A 283 -15.61 1.64 -2.26
CA ASN A 283 -16.89 2.11 -2.81
C ASN A 283 -17.29 3.49 -2.26
N ALA A 284 -16.33 4.41 -2.22
CA ALA A 284 -16.50 5.70 -1.58
C ALA A 284 -17.63 6.52 -2.26
N PRO A 285 -18.44 7.26 -1.51
CA PRO A 285 -19.59 8.00 -2.06
C PRO A 285 -19.20 9.11 -3.05
N ASN A 286 -17.96 9.59 -2.97
CA ASN A 286 -17.37 10.61 -3.83
C ASN A 286 -16.59 10.04 -5.04
N LEU A 287 -16.56 8.71 -5.22
CA LEU A 287 -15.80 8.05 -6.28
C LEU A 287 -16.16 8.58 -7.67
N GLU A 288 -17.45 8.71 -7.98
CA GLU A 288 -17.90 9.14 -9.31
C GLU A 288 -17.38 10.53 -9.68
N PHE A 289 -17.39 11.45 -8.70
CA PHE A 289 -16.85 12.78 -8.89
C PHE A 289 -15.35 12.72 -9.24
N CYS A 290 -14.58 11.91 -8.50
CA CYS A 290 -13.15 11.74 -8.70
C CYS A 290 -12.83 11.06 -10.05
N VAL A 291 -13.56 10.02 -10.43
CA VAL A 291 -13.44 9.37 -11.75
C VAL A 291 -13.72 10.37 -12.86
N GLY A 292 -14.79 11.16 -12.75
CA GLY A 292 -15.11 12.20 -13.73
C GLY A 292 -14.02 13.26 -13.85
N HIS A 293 -13.35 13.61 -12.75
CA HIS A 293 -12.18 14.49 -12.75
C HIS A 293 -10.99 13.83 -13.46
N ALA A 294 -10.65 12.57 -13.11
CA ALA A 294 -9.55 11.83 -13.71
C ALA A 294 -9.67 11.69 -15.23
N LEU A 295 -10.88 11.45 -15.75
CA LEU A 295 -11.13 11.37 -17.20
C LEU A 295 -10.84 12.68 -17.94
N ARG A 296 -10.86 13.83 -17.26
CA ARG A 296 -10.54 15.13 -17.85
C ARG A 296 -9.04 15.45 -17.84
N LEU A 297 -8.22 14.70 -17.11
CA LEU A 297 -6.77 14.89 -17.06
C LEU A 297 -6.08 14.48 -18.36
N SER A 298 -4.84 14.94 -18.56
CA SER A 298 -4.00 14.49 -19.67
C SER A 298 -3.64 13.00 -19.57
N ALA A 299 -3.09 12.45 -20.65
CA ALA A 299 -2.61 11.06 -20.71
C ALA A 299 -1.65 10.77 -19.54
N SER A 300 -2.08 9.92 -18.61
CA SER A 300 -1.39 9.65 -17.35
C SER A 300 -1.78 8.30 -16.78
N GLY A 301 -1.03 7.81 -15.79
CA GLY A 301 -1.40 6.63 -15.02
C GLY A 301 -2.73 6.77 -14.29
N VAL A 302 -3.09 8.00 -13.90
CA VAL A 302 -4.38 8.34 -13.25
C VAL A 302 -5.54 8.14 -14.20
N LEU A 303 -5.43 8.65 -15.43
CA LEU A 303 -6.44 8.46 -16.47
C LEU A 303 -6.66 6.96 -16.77
N LEU A 304 -5.57 6.19 -16.89
CA LEU A 304 -5.66 4.74 -17.09
C LEU A 304 -6.33 4.03 -15.92
N SER A 305 -6.05 4.45 -14.67
CA SER A 305 -6.67 3.90 -13.47
C SER A 305 -8.17 4.19 -13.43
N ALA A 306 -8.59 5.40 -13.82
CA ALA A 306 -10.01 5.76 -13.91
C ALA A 306 -10.77 4.90 -14.93
N ILE A 307 -10.18 4.63 -16.10
CA ILE A 307 -10.78 3.76 -17.12
C ILE A 307 -10.96 2.33 -16.56
N ARG A 308 -9.94 1.80 -15.89
CA ARG A 308 -10.01 0.48 -15.24
C ARG A 308 -11.09 0.42 -14.17
N ILE A 309 -11.21 1.45 -13.34
CA ILE A 309 -12.26 1.53 -12.32
C ILE A 309 -13.66 1.51 -12.95
N ILE A 310 -13.88 2.21 -14.07
CA ILE A 310 -15.17 2.20 -14.78
C ILE A 310 -15.49 0.79 -15.28
N GLU A 311 -14.49 0.10 -15.85
CA GLU A 311 -14.61 -1.28 -16.32
C GLU A 311 -14.93 -2.25 -15.17
N GLU A 312 -14.12 -2.27 -14.13
CA GLU A 312 -14.21 -3.20 -13.00
C GLU A 312 -15.49 -3.00 -12.20
N LYS A 313 -15.88 -1.75 -11.95
CA LYS A 313 -17.11 -1.42 -11.20
C LYS A 313 -18.36 -1.42 -12.08
N SER A 314 -18.22 -1.75 -13.37
CA SER A 314 -19.32 -1.74 -14.35
C SER A 314 -20.15 -0.45 -14.27
N LEU A 315 -19.47 0.68 -14.16
CA LEU A 315 -20.16 1.97 -14.00
C LEU A 315 -20.89 2.29 -15.31
N SER A 316 -22.15 2.72 -15.18
CA SER A 316 -23.15 2.82 -16.25
C SER A 316 -22.74 3.60 -17.51
N ASP A 317 -23.54 3.45 -18.58
CA ASP A 317 -23.45 4.13 -19.90
C ASP A 317 -23.24 5.65 -19.86
N ARG A 318 -23.46 6.30 -18.70
CA ARG A 318 -23.20 7.74 -18.52
C ARG A 318 -21.75 8.14 -18.81
N TRP A 319 -20.81 7.20 -18.72
CA TRP A 319 -19.40 7.46 -19.02
C TRP A 319 -19.07 7.43 -20.52
N ASN A 320 -20.00 7.01 -21.39
CA ASN A 320 -19.76 6.88 -22.83
C ASN A 320 -19.24 8.17 -23.47
N ARG A 321 -19.81 9.32 -23.11
CA ARG A 321 -19.34 10.61 -23.62
C ARG A 321 -17.91 10.92 -23.16
N HIS A 322 -17.64 10.77 -21.86
CA HIS A 322 -16.31 11.02 -21.31
C HIS A 322 -15.25 10.08 -21.88
N LEU A 323 -15.56 8.80 -22.07
CA LEU A 323 -14.67 7.83 -22.70
C LEU A 323 -14.43 8.17 -24.18
N LYS A 324 -15.45 8.64 -24.90
CA LYS A 324 -15.29 9.11 -26.28
C LYS A 324 -14.35 10.31 -26.35
N ASP A 325 -14.54 11.29 -25.46
CA ASP A 325 -13.65 12.46 -25.36
C ASP A 325 -12.19 12.04 -25.06
N VAL A 326 -12.00 11.02 -24.22
CA VAL A 326 -10.67 10.44 -23.96
C VAL A 326 -10.09 9.83 -25.24
N VAL A 327 -10.83 8.97 -25.94
CA VAL A 327 -10.41 8.32 -27.20
C VAL A 327 -9.98 9.36 -28.23
N ASP A 328 -10.74 10.43 -28.40
CA ASP A 328 -10.38 11.50 -29.35
C ASP A 328 -9.14 12.28 -28.91
N ARG A 329 -8.96 12.52 -27.60
CA ARG A 329 -7.80 13.27 -27.08
C ARG A 329 -6.49 12.50 -27.15
N VAL A 330 -6.51 11.18 -26.95
CA VAL A 330 -5.30 10.34 -26.94
C VAL A 330 -5.07 9.57 -28.25
N ASP A 331 -5.66 10.07 -29.35
CA ASP A 331 -5.54 9.51 -30.70
C ASP A 331 -4.08 9.14 -31.03
N PRO A 332 -3.79 7.88 -31.45
CA PRO A 332 -2.46 7.44 -31.85
C PRO A 332 -1.81 8.28 -32.96
N ASN A 333 -2.61 8.98 -33.78
CA ASN A 333 -2.12 9.90 -34.82
C ASN A 333 -2.31 11.38 -34.46
N GLY A 334 -2.80 11.66 -33.25
CA GLY A 334 -3.03 13.02 -32.75
C GLY A 334 -1.74 13.71 -32.26
N GLU A 335 -1.89 14.91 -31.71
CA GLU A 335 -0.77 15.71 -31.21
C GLU A 335 -0.10 15.12 -29.97
N LEU A 336 -0.86 14.43 -29.11
CA LEU A 336 -0.41 13.82 -27.86
C LEU A 336 -0.84 12.35 -27.78
N PRO A 337 -0.26 11.47 -28.61
CA PRO A 337 -0.71 10.10 -28.73
C PRO A 337 -0.45 9.29 -27.47
N SER A 338 -1.43 8.48 -27.06
CA SER A 338 -1.24 7.46 -26.02
C SER A 338 -1.92 6.15 -26.41
N PRO A 339 -1.29 5.35 -27.29
CA PRO A 339 -1.93 4.17 -27.89
C PRO A 339 -2.50 3.17 -26.87
N ARG A 340 -1.80 2.98 -25.74
CA ARG A 340 -2.27 2.10 -24.65
C ARG A 340 -3.55 2.61 -23.99
N ILE A 341 -3.61 3.90 -23.66
CA ILE A 341 -4.80 4.52 -23.05
C ILE A 341 -5.95 4.52 -24.06
N TRP A 342 -5.65 4.90 -25.30
CA TRP A 342 -6.61 4.90 -26.40
C TRP A 342 -7.25 3.53 -26.58
N THR A 343 -6.42 2.48 -26.68
CA THR A 343 -6.90 1.10 -26.87
C THR A 343 -7.75 0.66 -25.67
N THR A 344 -7.32 0.94 -24.44
CA THR A 344 -8.07 0.56 -23.24
C THR A 344 -9.42 1.28 -23.19
N ALA A 345 -9.44 2.60 -23.45
CA ALA A 345 -10.66 3.40 -23.46
C ALA A 345 -11.64 2.97 -24.57
N LEU A 346 -11.13 2.72 -25.79
CA LEU A 346 -11.95 2.28 -26.91
C LEU A 346 -12.54 0.90 -26.64
N LYS A 347 -11.75 -0.04 -26.11
CA LYS A 347 -12.22 -1.38 -25.75
C LYS A 347 -13.40 -1.32 -24.78
N LEU A 348 -13.27 -0.49 -23.74
CA LEU A 348 -14.33 -0.29 -22.76
C LEU A 348 -15.55 0.39 -23.40
N LEU A 349 -15.36 1.44 -24.20
CA LEU A 349 -16.43 2.18 -24.86
C LEU A 349 -17.24 1.29 -25.81
N VAL A 350 -16.59 0.42 -26.58
CA VAL A 350 -17.24 -0.57 -27.45
C VAL A 350 -18.08 -1.56 -26.64
N ARG A 351 -17.56 -2.04 -25.50
CA ARG A 351 -18.31 -2.95 -24.60
C ARG A 351 -19.54 -2.29 -24.01
N LEU A 352 -19.44 -1.01 -23.61
CA LEU A 352 -20.55 -0.24 -23.06
C LEU A 352 -21.55 0.21 -24.15
N ASN A 353 -21.14 0.26 -25.42
CA ASN A 353 -22.01 0.65 -26.53
C ASN A 353 -21.82 -0.26 -27.77
N PRO A 354 -22.21 -1.53 -27.73
CA PRO A 354 -21.92 -2.49 -28.80
C PRO A 354 -22.58 -2.15 -30.15
N LYS A 355 -23.59 -1.25 -30.16
CA LYS A 355 -24.29 -0.80 -31.38
C LYS A 355 -23.73 0.50 -31.98
N GLY A 356 -22.64 1.04 -31.43
CA GLY A 356 -21.99 2.23 -31.97
C GLY A 356 -21.39 2.01 -33.36
N ASP A 357 -21.25 3.09 -34.13
CA ASP A 357 -20.50 3.10 -35.38
C ASP A 357 -19.01 3.30 -35.08
N TRP A 358 -18.28 2.19 -35.03
CA TRP A 358 -16.86 2.16 -34.66
C TRP A 358 -15.92 2.21 -35.86
N GLY A 359 -16.44 2.17 -37.09
CA GLY A 359 -15.62 2.01 -38.30
C GLY A 359 -14.54 3.09 -38.42
N ASN A 360 -14.90 4.34 -38.13
CA ASN A 360 -13.97 5.46 -38.19
C ASN A 360 -12.87 5.41 -37.13
N GLU A 361 -13.11 4.79 -35.97
CA GLU A 361 -12.09 4.67 -34.92
C GLU A 361 -11.06 3.59 -35.27
N PHE A 362 -11.49 2.47 -35.89
CA PHE A 362 -10.57 1.43 -36.36
C PHE A 362 -9.70 1.91 -37.54
N VAL A 363 -10.18 2.83 -38.37
CA VAL A 363 -9.39 3.42 -39.46
C VAL A 363 -8.21 4.27 -38.93
N ARG A 364 -8.28 4.75 -37.67
CA ARG A 364 -7.21 5.53 -37.04
C ARG A 364 -6.06 4.67 -36.49
N LEU A 365 -6.11 3.35 -36.59
CA LEU A 365 -5.04 2.48 -36.09
C LEU A 365 -3.82 2.53 -37.01
N ASN A 366 -2.62 2.68 -36.45
CA ASN A 366 -1.39 2.51 -37.20
C ASN A 366 -0.94 1.03 -37.17
N ARG A 367 0.11 0.69 -37.94
CA ARG A 367 0.59 -0.70 -38.07
C ARG A 367 0.91 -1.40 -36.74
N ASN A 368 1.26 -0.65 -35.70
CA ASN A 368 1.64 -1.20 -34.40
C ASN A 368 0.41 -1.61 -33.56
N GLU A 369 -0.70 -0.89 -33.66
CA GLU A 369 -1.92 -1.22 -32.91
C GLU A 369 -2.90 -2.13 -33.69
N LEU A 370 -2.67 -2.32 -35.00
CA LEU A 370 -3.50 -3.18 -35.86
C LEU A 370 -3.63 -4.62 -35.35
N SER A 371 -2.56 -5.18 -34.76
CA SER A 371 -2.58 -6.55 -34.25
C SER A 371 -3.49 -6.71 -33.02
N GLU A 372 -3.39 -5.79 -32.05
CA GLU A 372 -4.26 -5.79 -30.85
C GLU A 372 -5.72 -5.45 -31.20
N ALA A 373 -5.92 -4.53 -32.14
CA ALA A 373 -7.24 -4.16 -32.59
C ALA A 373 -7.92 -5.26 -33.41
N ALA A 374 -7.18 -5.98 -34.27
CA ALA A 374 -7.72 -7.13 -35.00
C ALA A 374 -8.19 -8.23 -34.03
N ILE A 375 -7.38 -8.55 -33.01
CA ILE A 375 -7.77 -9.49 -31.95
C ILE A 375 -9.04 -8.99 -31.25
N PHE A 376 -9.10 -7.72 -30.89
CA PHE A 376 -10.27 -7.14 -30.22
C PHE A 376 -11.54 -7.14 -31.09
N SER A 377 -11.44 -6.78 -32.36
CA SER A 377 -12.57 -6.81 -33.30
C SER A 377 -13.13 -8.22 -33.46
N MET A 378 -12.25 -9.23 -33.46
CA MET A 378 -12.65 -10.65 -33.46
C MET A 378 -13.35 -11.03 -32.15
N GLU A 379 -12.82 -10.64 -31.00
CA GLU A 379 -13.44 -10.88 -29.68
C GLU A 379 -14.86 -10.29 -29.59
N MET A 380 -15.04 -9.07 -30.12
CA MET A 380 -16.32 -8.34 -30.05
C MET A 380 -17.30 -8.68 -31.18
N LYS A 381 -16.94 -9.60 -32.09
CA LYS A 381 -17.72 -9.93 -33.29
C LYS A 381 -18.14 -8.68 -34.09
N LEU A 382 -17.29 -7.66 -34.08
CA LEU A 382 -17.52 -6.47 -34.90
C LEU A 382 -17.41 -6.88 -36.38
N PRO A 383 -18.16 -6.26 -37.29
CA PRO A 383 -18.06 -6.58 -38.71
C PRO A 383 -16.60 -6.45 -39.16
N CYS A 384 -15.96 -7.56 -39.50
CA CYS A 384 -14.61 -7.58 -40.07
C CYS A 384 -14.63 -7.08 -41.51
N SER A 385 -15.16 -5.88 -41.75
CA SER A 385 -14.92 -5.12 -42.97
C SER A 385 -13.79 -4.12 -42.73
N MET A 386 -12.72 -4.56 -42.06
CA MET A 386 -11.45 -3.84 -42.11
C MET A 386 -10.79 -4.21 -43.43
N ASN A 387 -10.97 -3.38 -44.46
CA ASN A 387 -10.10 -3.40 -45.62
C ASN A 387 -8.71 -2.96 -45.16
N LEU A 388 -7.94 -3.90 -44.62
CA LEU A 388 -6.54 -3.72 -44.26
C LEU A 388 -5.74 -3.61 -45.58
N ILE A 389 -5.58 -2.38 -46.08
CA ILE A 389 -4.67 -2.05 -47.18
C ILE A 389 -3.38 -1.46 -46.59
#